data_AF-A0A9E4AJH3-F1
#
_entry.id   AF-A0A9E4AJH3-F1
#
_cell.length_a   1.000
_cell.length_b   1.000
_cell.length_c   1.000
_cell.angle_alpha   90.00
_cell.angle_beta   90.00
_cell.angle_gamma   90.00
#
_symmetry.space_group_name_H-M   'P 1'
#
loop_
_entity.id
_entity.type
_entity.pdbx_description
1 polymer ?
#
loop_
_entity_poly.entity_id
_entity_poly.type
_entity_poly.pdbx_seq_one_letter_code
_entity_poly.pdbx_strand_id
1 'polypeptide(L)'
;MKFEEKHKQFAVKCFAQFMTRKEVTSAFLEEFSDDLPQPPPMQQLPILHENQEQHSNDQEREDQLDKDEYFAVSFEGLREKYEYLYGNEADSKFNQDIPKLQEQIEDEYAQQIEKKRNRLHTQHLKEYHNQVNEHERNVRTEISNQIRRYNRTNPQFPQKYRELFNQTRNEYFARYRNESLKNDDNVTLELETLYGYIKQHIFETSDKKDATTNVRLAHNILKTIATHNLIKQNEQIADTKHQDTKALTDK
;
A
#
# COMPACT_ATOMS: atom_id res chain seq x y z
N MET A 1 17.20 7.48 9.57
CA MET A 1 17.52 8.35 8.39
C MET A 1 17.65 9.81 8.83
N LYS A 2 18.61 10.60 8.31
CA LYS A 2 18.70 12.05 8.60
C LYS A 2 17.92 12.83 7.54
N PHE A 3 16.90 13.59 7.95
CA PHE A 3 16.15 14.42 7.01
C PHE A 3 16.95 15.63 6.52
N GLU A 4 17.22 15.62 5.23
CA GLU A 4 17.80 16.74 4.47
C GLU A 4 16.87 17.95 4.39
N GLU A 5 17.41 19.08 3.92
CA GLU A 5 16.72 20.36 3.81
C GLU A 5 15.44 20.29 2.96
N LYS A 6 15.46 19.52 1.86
CA LYS A 6 14.31 19.30 0.97
C LYS A 6 13.11 18.68 1.69
N HIS A 7 13.35 17.73 2.60
CA HIS A 7 12.32 17.05 3.38
C HIS A 7 11.63 17.99 4.38
N LYS A 8 12.41 18.89 4.99
CA LYS A 8 11.88 19.92 5.90
C LYS A 8 11.02 20.93 5.14
N GLN A 9 11.45 21.33 3.94
CA GLN A 9 10.67 22.22 3.08
C GLN A 9 9.37 21.56 2.63
N PHE A 10 9.37 20.27 2.28
CA PHE A 10 8.16 19.52 1.94
C PHE A 10 7.13 19.53 3.08
N ALA A 11 7.57 19.18 4.31
CA ALA A 11 6.68 19.18 5.48
C ALA A 11 6.06 20.57 5.78
N VAL A 12 6.84 21.64 5.55
CA VAL A 12 6.41 23.03 5.76
C VAL A 12 5.51 23.55 4.63
N LYS A 13 5.86 23.29 3.37
CA LYS A 13 5.17 23.80 2.19
C LYS A 13 3.86 23.06 1.92
N CYS A 14 3.84 21.75 2.10
CA CYS A 14 2.72 20.97 1.62
C CYS A 14 1.61 20.83 2.67
N PHE A 15 1.89 20.63 3.97
CA PHE A 15 0.85 19.94 4.75
C PHE A 15 0.69 20.18 6.26
N ALA A 16 1.51 20.97 6.96
CA ALA A 16 1.35 21.11 8.42
C ALA A 16 0.00 21.71 8.88
N GLN A 17 -0.79 22.35 7.99
CA GLN A 17 -2.05 23.02 8.35
C GLN A 17 -3.33 22.42 7.75
N PHE A 18 -3.26 21.60 6.69
CA PHE A 18 -4.44 21.09 5.98
C PHE A 18 -4.55 19.57 5.95
N MET A 19 -3.54 18.86 6.44
CA MET A 19 -3.50 17.40 6.49
C MET A 19 -3.25 16.89 7.90
N THR A 20 -3.88 15.77 8.20
CA THR A 20 -3.56 14.97 9.38
C THR A 20 -2.16 14.40 9.26
N ARG A 21 -1.52 14.12 10.40
CA ARG A 21 -0.19 13.49 10.46
C ARG A 21 -0.08 12.24 9.57
N LYS A 22 -1.17 11.46 9.49
CA LYS A 22 -1.22 10.23 8.67
C LYS A 22 -1.10 10.54 7.18
N GLU A 23 -1.77 11.60 6.72
CA GLU A 23 -1.74 12.01 5.32
C GLU A 23 -0.38 12.62 4.96
N VAL A 24 0.22 13.44 5.84
CA VAL A 24 1.58 13.97 5.63
C VAL A 24 2.61 12.84 5.52
N THR A 25 2.55 11.84 6.41
CA THR A 25 3.44 10.68 6.34
C THR A 25 3.24 9.88 5.06
N SER A 26 2.00 9.78 4.56
CA SER A 26 1.72 9.03 3.33
C SER A 26 2.24 9.76 2.09
N ALA A 27 1.99 11.07 1.98
CA ALA A 27 2.55 11.89 0.91
C ALA A 27 4.08 11.93 0.93
N PHE A 28 4.68 11.92 2.13
CA PHE A 28 6.14 11.84 2.29
C PHE A 28 6.70 10.53 1.75
N LEU A 29 6.05 9.40 2.05
CA LEU A 29 6.48 8.08 1.57
C LEU A 29 6.37 7.96 0.05
N GLU A 30 5.37 8.61 -0.55
CA GLU A 30 5.17 8.62 -2.00
C GLU A 30 6.25 9.46 -2.71
N GLU A 31 6.45 10.70 -2.26
CA GLU A 31 7.38 11.67 -2.87
C GLU A 31 8.85 11.23 -2.75
N PHE A 32 9.23 10.64 -1.61
CA PHE A 32 10.62 10.28 -1.31
C PHE A 32 10.86 8.77 -1.29
N SER A 33 10.05 8.00 -2.02
CA SER A 33 10.11 6.53 -2.04
C SER A 33 11.52 5.98 -2.37
N ASP A 34 12.25 6.63 -3.26
CA ASP A 34 13.62 6.26 -3.65
C ASP A 34 14.66 6.49 -2.53
N ASP A 35 14.42 7.45 -1.65
CA ASP A 35 15.32 7.77 -0.54
C ASP A 35 15.06 6.87 0.69
N LEU A 36 13.97 6.08 0.69
CA LEU A 36 13.60 5.24 1.83
C LEU A 36 14.53 4.02 2.00
N PRO A 37 14.75 3.57 3.24
CA PRO A 37 15.40 2.29 3.49
C PRO A 37 14.64 1.19 2.76
N GLN A 38 15.30 0.52 1.82
CA GLN A 38 14.71 -0.58 1.08
C GLN A 38 14.47 -1.78 2.01
N PRO A 39 13.38 -2.53 1.83
CA PRO A 39 13.22 -3.79 2.54
C PRO A 39 14.38 -4.73 2.19
N PRO A 40 14.73 -5.66 3.09
CA PRO A 40 15.75 -6.66 2.79
C PRO A 40 15.38 -7.42 1.51
N PRO A 41 16.34 -7.66 0.60
CA PRO A 41 16.08 -8.44 -0.61
C PRO A 41 15.67 -9.86 -0.23
N MET A 42 14.80 -10.46 -1.04
CA MET A 42 14.28 -11.82 -0.82
C MET A 42 15.38 -12.88 -0.63
N GLN A 43 16.58 -12.61 -1.16
CA GLN A 43 17.78 -13.46 -1.09
C GLN A 43 18.48 -13.45 0.29
N GLN A 44 18.18 -12.50 1.18
CA GLN A 44 18.77 -12.40 2.52
C GLN A 44 17.92 -13.08 3.61
N LEU A 45 16.86 -13.81 3.22
CA LEU A 45 16.19 -14.71 4.16
C LEU A 45 17.20 -15.77 4.65
N PRO A 46 17.20 -16.16 5.94
CA PRO A 46 18.19 -17.05 6.57
C PRO A 46 18.36 -18.46 5.96
N ILE A 47 17.87 -18.74 4.75
CA ILE A 47 17.95 -20.06 4.11
C ILE A 47 18.42 -19.96 2.64
N LEU A 48 18.59 -18.76 2.06
CA LEU A 48 19.13 -18.62 0.69
C LEU A 48 20.65 -18.45 0.62
N HIS A 49 21.34 -18.19 1.75
CA HIS A 49 22.77 -17.88 1.74
C HIS A 49 23.66 -18.65 2.71
N GLU A 50 23.16 -19.59 3.50
CA GLU A 50 24.05 -20.50 4.23
C GLU A 50 24.49 -21.64 3.29
N ASN A 51 25.67 -21.47 2.68
CA ASN A 51 26.52 -22.57 2.17
C ASN A 51 26.00 -23.36 0.95
N GLN A 52 25.76 -22.68 -0.18
CA GLN A 52 25.39 -23.32 -1.46
C GLN A 52 26.40 -24.36 -2.03
N GLU A 53 27.62 -24.46 -1.51
CA GLU A 53 28.62 -25.43 -2.01
C GLU A 53 28.93 -26.60 -1.07
N GLN A 54 28.55 -26.52 0.22
CA GLN A 54 28.78 -27.61 1.18
C GLN A 54 27.51 -28.36 1.59
N HIS A 55 26.33 -27.71 1.52
CA HIS A 55 25.05 -28.37 1.81
C HIS A 55 24.46 -29.19 0.67
N SER A 56 24.90 -29.04 -0.60
CA SER A 56 24.28 -29.81 -1.69
C SER A 56 24.52 -31.31 -1.58
N ASN A 57 25.71 -31.75 -1.18
CA ASN A 57 26.02 -33.19 -1.04
C ASN A 57 25.33 -33.85 0.15
N ASP A 58 25.19 -33.15 1.28
CA ASP A 58 24.56 -33.71 2.48
C ASP A 58 23.04 -33.73 2.34
N GLN A 59 22.46 -32.73 1.67
CA GLN A 59 21.03 -32.67 1.40
C GLN A 59 20.61 -33.62 0.28
N GLU A 60 21.44 -33.83 -0.74
CA GLU A 60 21.22 -34.90 -1.73
C GLU A 60 21.31 -36.29 -1.08
N ARG A 61 22.19 -36.48 -0.09
CA ARG A 61 22.26 -37.74 0.68
C ARG A 61 21.04 -37.94 1.58
N GLU A 62 20.58 -36.91 2.27
CA GLU A 62 19.34 -36.98 3.06
C GLU A 62 18.12 -37.24 2.17
N ASP A 63 17.98 -36.54 1.04
CA ASP A 63 16.88 -36.74 0.10
C ASP A 63 16.90 -38.17 -0.51
N GLN A 64 18.10 -38.73 -0.74
CA GLN A 64 18.26 -40.10 -1.22
C GLN A 64 17.91 -41.14 -0.14
N LEU A 65 18.30 -40.89 1.12
CA LEU A 65 17.94 -41.74 2.26
C LEU A 65 16.43 -41.71 2.52
N ASP A 66 15.80 -40.52 2.45
CA ASP A 66 14.34 -40.34 2.54
C ASP A 66 13.60 -41.11 1.43
N LYS A 67 14.17 -41.13 0.22
CA LYS A 67 13.61 -41.91 -0.91
C LYS A 67 13.71 -43.40 -0.64
N ASP A 68 14.87 -43.90 -0.25
CA ASP A 68 15.07 -45.34 -0.05
C ASP A 68 14.19 -45.87 1.11
N GLU A 69 14.03 -45.09 2.18
CA GLU A 69 13.13 -45.42 3.29
C GLU A 69 11.65 -45.42 2.85
N TYR A 70 11.23 -44.41 2.08
CA TYR A 70 9.86 -44.36 1.55
C TYR A 70 9.54 -45.58 0.67
N PHE A 71 10.50 -46.00 -0.16
CA PHE A 71 10.34 -47.17 -1.03
C PHE A 71 10.27 -48.46 -0.21
N ALA A 72 11.16 -48.64 0.76
CA ALA A 72 11.17 -49.82 1.62
C ALA A 72 9.82 -50.00 2.36
N VAL A 73 9.32 -48.94 2.99
CA VAL A 73 8.04 -48.98 3.72
C VAL A 73 6.86 -49.20 2.77
N SER A 74 6.87 -48.57 1.60
CA SER A 74 5.79 -48.73 0.60
C SER A 74 5.74 -50.14 0.04
N PHE A 75 6.90 -50.74 -0.26
CA PHE A 75 6.98 -52.12 -0.74
C PHE A 75 6.62 -53.15 0.34
N GLU A 76 7.01 -52.92 1.60
CA GLU A 76 6.65 -53.80 2.71
C GLU A 76 5.12 -53.84 2.91
N GLY A 77 4.46 -52.68 2.95
CA GLY A 77 3.00 -52.60 3.06
C GLY A 77 2.26 -53.21 1.86
N LEU A 78 2.81 -53.10 0.65
CA LEU A 78 2.27 -53.77 -0.53
C LEU A 78 2.47 -55.29 -0.47
N ARG A 79 3.60 -55.76 0.06
CA ARG A 79 3.88 -57.19 0.20
C ARG A 79 2.90 -57.86 1.17
N GLU A 80 2.65 -57.25 2.33
CA GLU A 80 1.64 -57.73 3.29
C GLU A 80 0.24 -57.79 2.66
N LYS A 81 -0.11 -56.80 1.83
CA LYS A 81 -1.38 -56.77 1.11
C LYS A 81 -1.48 -57.91 0.08
N TYR A 82 -0.39 -58.23 -0.62
CA TYR A 82 -0.36 -59.34 -1.56
C TYR A 82 -0.42 -60.69 -0.85
N GLU A 83 0.26 -60.85 0.29
CA GLU A 83 0.17 -62.05 1.14
C GLU A 83 -1.27 -62.28 1.62
N TYR A 84 -1.96 -61.22 2.05
CA TYR A 84 -3.36 -61.29 2.44
C TYR A 84 -4.30 -61.67 1.27
N LEU A 85 -4.06 -61.14 0.07
CA LEU A 85 -4.94 -61.33 -1.09
C LEU A 85 -4.71 -62.64 -1.85
N TYR A 86 -3.46 -63.12 -1.91
CA TYR A 86 -3.06 -64.21 -2.79
C TYR A 86 -2.42 -65.41 -2.06
N GLY A 87 -2.19 -65.31 -0.75
CA GLY A 87 -1.65 -66.40 0.06
C GLY A 87 -0.36 -66.98 -0.53
N ASN A 88 -0.38 -68.26 -0.89
CA ASN A 88 0.79 -68.97 -1.42
C ASN A 88 1.26 -68.48 -2.80
N GLU A 89 0.42 -67.74 -3.55
CA GLU A 89 0.80 -67.17 -4.85
C GLU A 89 1.31 -65.72 -4.74
N ALA A 90 1.33 -65.15 -3.53
CA ALA A 90 1.64 -63.75 -3.29
C ALA A 90 3.01 -63.34 -3.83
N ASP A 91 4.08 -64.08 -3.53
CA ASP A 91 5.43 -63.74 -4.00
C ASP A 91 5.54 -63.80 -5.53
N SER A 92 4.86 -64.75 -6.19
CA SER A 92 4.87 -64.87 -7.65
C SER A 92 4.14 -63.70 -8.33
N LYS A 93 2.96 -63.34 -7.80
CA LYS A 93 2.17 -62.20 -8.30
C LYS A 93 2.85 -60.86 -8.02
N PHE A 94 3.40 -60.70 -6.82
CA PHE A 94 4.15 -59.51 -6.44
C PHE A 94 5.34 -59.29 -7.38
N ASN A 95 6.16 -60.33 -7.60
CA ASN A 95 7.31 -60.25 -8.49
C ASN A 95 6.96 -59.94 -9.95
N GLN A 96 5.79 -60.37 -10.44
CA GLN A 96 5.31 -60.01 -11.78
C GLN A 96 4.93 -58.53 -11.90
N ASP A 97 4.38 -57.96 -10.83
CA ASP A 97 3.88 -56.58 -10.81
C ASP A 97 4.90 -55.56 -10.27
N ILE A 98 6.06 -56.00 -9.74
CA ILE A 98 7.14 -55.13 -9.23
C ILE A 98 7.43 -53.94 -10.15
N PRO A 99 7.63 -54.09 -11.49
CA PRO A 99 7.97 -52.96 -12.34
C PRO A 99 6.90 -51.87 -12.37
N LYS A 100 5.62 -52.27 -12.33
CA LYS A 100 4.48 -51.33 -12.30
C LYS A 100 4.30 -50.71 -10.93
N LEU A 101 4.51 -51.48 -9.86
CA LEU A 101 4.44 -50.97 -8.49
C LEU A 101 5.58 -49.96 -8.24
N GLN A 102 6.76 -50.20 -8.78
CA GLN A 102 7.89 -49.29 -8.67
C GLN A 102 7.60 -47.95 -9.36
N GLU A 103 7.08 -47.97 -10.59
CA GLU A 103 6.68 -46.76 -11.32
C GLU A 103 5.61 -45.95 -10.56
N GLN A 104 4.62 -46.64 -9.97
CA GLN A 104 3.59 -45.99 -9.16
C GLN A 104 4.15 -45.33 -7.90
N ILE A 105 5.04 -46.01 -7.18
CA ILE A 105 5.69 -45.47 -5.98
C ILE A 105 6.61 -44.28 -6.34
N GLU A 106 7.31 -44.35 -7.48
CA GLU A 106 8.13 -43.24 -8.01
C GLU A 106 7.30 -41.99 -8.31
N ASP A 107 6.17 -42.15 -9.00
CA ASP A 107 5.25 -41.07 -9.31
C ASP A 107 4.61 -40.47 -8.03
N GLU A 108 4.20 -41.31 -7.10
CA GLU A 108 3.63 -40.86 -5.82
C GLU A 108 4.67 -40.10 -4.99
N TYR A 109 5.90 -40.60 -4.91
CA TYR A 109 7.00 -39.93 -4.22
C TYR A 109 7.31 -38.58 -4.86
N ALA A 110 7.40 -38.52 -6.19
CA ALA A 110 7.63 -37.27 -6.93
C ALA A 110 6.54 -36.22 -6.63
N GLN A 111 5.27 -36.63 -6.61
CA GLN A 111 4.16 -35.76 -6.23
C GLN A 111 4.24 -35.29 -4.78
N GLN A 112 4.70 -36.13 -3.84
CA GLN A 112 4.88 -35.73 -2.45
C GLN A 112 6.00 -34.70 -2.29
N ILE A 113 7.12 -34.88 -2.98
CA ILE A 113 8.23 -33.92 -3.00
C ILE A 113 7.78 -32.59 -3.60
N GLU A 114 7.05 -32.61 -4.71
CA GLU A 114 6.50 -31.39 -5.32
C GLU A 114 5.54 -30.67 -4.37
N LYS A 115 4.64 -31.40 -3.69
CA LYS A 115 3.76 -30.84 -2.65
C LYS A 115 4.55 -30.23 -1.50
N LYS A 116 5.63 -30.89 -1.02
CA LYS A 116 6.51 -30.40 0.05
C LYS A 116 7.20 -29.09 -0.39
N ARG A 117 7.76 -29.05 -1.60
CA ARG A 117 8.40 -27.86 -2.19
C ARG A 117 7.42 -26.70 -2.32
N ASN A 118 6.21 -26.94 -2.83
CA ASN A 118 5.19 -25.91 -2.99
C ASN A 118 4.73 -25.34 -1.64
N ARG A 119 4.60 -26.19 -0.61
CA ARG A 119 4.29 -25.74 0.76
C ARG A 119 5.39 -24.86 1.33
N LEU A 120 6.65 -25.29 1.19
CA LEU A 120 7.81 -24.55 1.66
C LEU A 120 7.91 -23.18 0.97
N HIS A 121 7.77 -23.16 -0.36
CA HIS A 121 7.77 -21.92 -1.14
C HIS A 121 6.65 -20.96 -0.72
N THR A 122 5.43 -21.47 -0.51
CA THR A 122 4.31 -20.66 -0.05
C THR A 122 4.56 -20.09 1.35
N GLN A 123 5.16 -20.87 2.25
CA GLN A 123 5.52 -20.41 3.58
C GLN A 123 6.56 -19.28 3.52
N HIS A 124 7.61 -19.43 2.71
CA HIS A 124 8.63 -18.40 2.53
C HIS A 124 8.07 -17.11 1.95
N LEU A 125 7.18 -17.19 0.96
CA LEU A 125 6.51 -16.01 0.42
C LEU A 125 5.72 -15.28 1.51
N LYS A 126 4.99 -16.02 2.37
CA LYS A 126 4.26 -15.42 3.51
C LYS A 126 5.20 -14.75 4.51
N GLU A 127 6.31 -15.41 4.87
CA GLU A 127 7.32 -14.85 5.79
C GLU A 127 7.93 -13.56 5.22
N TYR A 128 8.30 -13.56 3.94
CA TYR A 128 8.81 -12.37 3.26
C TYR A 128 7.79 -11.23 3.28
N HIS A 129 6.53 -11.50 2.94
CA HIS A 129 5.48 -10.48 2.95
C HIS A 129 5.26 -9.91 4.36
N ASN A 130 5.33 -10.75 5.39
CA ASN A 130 5.24 -10.30 6.77
C ASN A 130 6.40 -9.37 7.14
N GLN A 131 7.64 -9.71 6.77
CA GLN A 131 8.82 -8.87 7.00
C GLN A 131 8.73 -7.53 6.27
N VAL A 132 8.30 -7.53 5.00
CA VAL A 132 8.09 -6.29 4.23
C VAL A 132 7.03 -5.40 4.89
N ASN A 133 5.92 -5.98 5.32
CA ASN A 133 4.85 -5.25 6.00
C ASN A 133 5.32 -4.67 7.35
N GLU A 134 6.13 -5.41 8.11
CA GLU A 134 6.71 -4.95 9.37
C GLU A 134 7.70 -3.81 9.14
N HIS A 135 8.58 -3.96 8.14
CA HIS A 135 9.51 -2.91 7.71
C HIS A 135 8.77 -1.63 7.31
N GLU A 136 7.73 -1.73 6.50
CA GLU A 136 6.92 -0.57 6.09
C GLU A 136 6.27 0.12 7.30
N ARG A 137 5.75 -0.65 8.27
CA ARG A 137 5.19 -0.10 9.52
C ARG A 137 6.24 0.63 10.34
N ASN A 138 7.45 0.09 10.43
CA ASN A 138 8.56 0.70 11.18
C ASN A 138 8.99 2.01 10.51
N VAL A 139 9.17 2.02 9.19
CA VAL A 139 9.48 3.22 8.41
C VAL A 139 8.39 4.29 8.56
N ARG A 140 7.10 3.91 8.43
CA ARG A 140 5.95 4.80 8.68
C ARG A 140 6.00 5.42 10.07
N THR A 141 6.31 4.61 11.08
CA THR A 141 6.36 5.05 12.49
C THR A 141 7.52 6.01 12.72
N GLU A 142 8.71 5.70 12.20
CA GLU A 142 9.89 6.56 12.31
C GLU A 142 9.65 7.91 11.63
N ILE A 143 9.16 7.91 10.39
CA ILE A 143 8.82 9.13 9.64
C ILE A 143 7.75 9.93 10.39
N SER A 144 6.68 9.29 10.84
CA SER A 144 5.62 9.96 11.63
C SER A 144 6.17 10.61 12.91
N ASN A 145 7.08 9.93 13.63
CA ASN A 145 7.71 10.46 14.83
C ASN A 145 8.65 11.63 14.53
N GLN A 146 9.37 11.58 13.42
CA GLN A 146 10.22 12.68 12.99
C GLN A 146 9.38 13.87 12.48
N ILE A 147 8.31 13.64 11.70
CA ILE A 147 7.32 14.66 11.30
C ILE A 147 6.67 15.31 12.52
N ARG A 148 6.38 14.54 13.58
CA ARG A 148 5.89 15.10 14.85
C ARG A 148 6.86 16.11 15.48
N ARG A 149 8.17 15.97 15.28
CA ARG A 149 9.17 16.97 15.72
C ARG A 149 9.14 18.25 14.86
N TYR A 150 8.59 18.15 13.64
CA TYR A 150 8.34 19.29 12.76
C TYR A 150 6.96 19.93 12.94
N ASN A 151 6.21 19.53 13.98
CA ASN A 151 5.05 20.30 14.40
C ASN A 151 5.51 21.69 14.87
N ARG A 152 4.89 22.76 14.35
CA ARG A 152 5.21 24.16 14.68
C ARG A 152 5.19 24.43 16.19
N THR A 153 4.28 23.77 16.92
CA THR A 153 4.14 23.92 18.38
C THR A 153 5.19 23.15 19.18
N ASN A 154 5.99 22.30 18.53
CA ASN A 154 7.07 21.59 19.19
C ASN A 154 8.24 22.55 19.50
N PRO A 155 8.75 22.59 20.74
CA PRO A 155 9.87 23.45 21.13
C PRO A 155 11.13 23.27 20.28
N GLN A 156 11.41 22.04 19.81
CA GLN A 156 12.59 21.70 19.02
C GLN A 156 12.49 22.08 17.53
N PHE A 157 11.34 22.60 17.08
CA PHE A 157 11.17 22.99 15.69
C PHE A 157 12.01 24.25 15.36
N PRO A 158 12.87 24.22 14.32
CA PRO A 158 13.81 25.31 14.09
C PRO A 158 13.12 26.64 13.76
N GLN A 159 13.61 27.72 14.38
CA GLN A 159 13.00 29.04 14.32
C GLN A 159 12.88 29.59 12.88
N LYS A 160 13.91 29.40 12.04
CA LYS A 160 13.91 29.78 10.63
C LYS A 160 12.71 29.22 9.85
N TYR A 161 12.28 27.99 10.12
CA TYR A 161 11.11 27.41 9.45
C TYR A 161 9.78 27.82 10.10
N ARG A 162 9.77 28.14 11.40
CA ARG A 162 8.60 28.82 12.01
C ARG A 162 8.36 30.16 11.33
N GLU A 163 9.42 30.91 11.09
CA GLU A 163 9.38 32.20 10.40
C GLU A 163 8.92 32.02 8.96
N LEU A 164 9.51 31.10 8.20
CA LEU A 164 9.07 30.79 6.84
C LEU A 164 7.58 30.40 6.80
N PHE A 165 7.15 29.50 7.69
CA PHE A 165 5.74 29.11 7.79
C PHE A 165 4.84 30.31 8.11
N ASN A 166 5.22 31.13 9.09
CA ASN A 166 4.46 32.32 9.47
C ASN A 166 4.42 33.33 8.32
N GLN A 167 5.50 33.47 7.57
CA GLN A 167 5.59 34.35 6.42
C GLN A 167 4.67 33.88 5.30
N THR A 168 4.71 32.60 4.91
CA THR A 168 3.83 32.03 3.88
C THR A 168 2.36 32.06 4.33
N ARG A 169 2.08 31.79 5.61
CA ARG A 169 0.73 31.89 6.18
C ARG A 169 0.22 33.34 6.16
N ASN A 170 1.06 34.29 6.56
CA ASN A 170 0.71 35.70 6.57
C ASN A 170 0.57 36.25 5.14
N GLU A 171 1.39 35.79 4.19
CA GLU A 171 1.26 36.10 2.77
C GLU A 171 -0.04 35.55 2.21
N TYR A 172 -0.39 34.31 2.56
CA TYR A 172 -1.68 33.72 2.22
C TYR A 172 -2.84 34.53 2.79
N PHE A 173 -2.77 34.85 4.10
CA PHE A 173 -3.80 35.65 4.75
C PHE A 173 -3.86 37.09 4.25
N ALA A 174 -2.76 37.69 3.84
CA ALA A 174 -2.72 39.06 3.34
C ALA A 174 -3.21 39.16 1.89
N ARG A 175 -3.00 38.12 1.08
CA ARG A 175 -3.29 38.17 -0.37
C ARG A 175 -4.58 37.46 -0.77
N TYR A 176 -4.99 36.43 -0.03
CA TYR A 176 -6.06 35.53 -0.46
C TYR A 176 -7.16 35.33 0.59
N ARG A 177 -6.95 35.72 1.86
CA ARG A 177 -8.03 35.60 2.85
C ARG A 177 -9.07 36.68 2.62
N ASN A 178 -10.18 36.27 2.03
CA ASN A 178 -11.40 37.06 2.05
C ASN A 178 -11.96 37.03 3.49
N GLU A 179 -11.96 38.17 4.20
CA GLU A 179 -12.32 38.24 5.64
C GLU A 179 -13.78 37.86 5.94
N SER A 180 -14.60 37.68 4.91
CA SER A 180 -16.01 37.33 5.01
C SER A 180 -16.34 36.11 4.14
N LEU A 181 -16.05 34.91 4.62
CA LEU A 181 -16.72 33.68 4.14
C LEU A 181 -18.16 33.57 4.67
N LYS A 182 -18.68 34.60 5.35
CA LYS A 182 -20.08 34.69 5.77
C LYS A 182 -21.02 35.05 4.62
N ASN A 183 -20.48 35.53 3.50
CA ASN A 183 -21.24 35.91 2.33
C ASN A 183 -20.98 34.88 1.22
N ASP A 184 -22.02 34.22 0.74
CA ASP A 184 -21.95 33.14 -0.25
C ASP A 184 -21.30 33.56 -1.58
N ASP A 185 -21.34 34.86 -1.90
CA ASP A 185 -20.66 35.43 -3.07
C ASP A 185 -19.14 35.37 -2.94
N ASN A 186 -18.60 35.49 -1.72
CA ASN A 186 -17.16 35.39 -1.48
C ASN A 186 -16.67 33.95 -1.55
N VAL A 187 -17.52 32.98 -1.18
CA VAL A 187 -17.23 31.53 -1.34
C VAL A 187 -17.14 31.19 -2.82
N THR A 188 -18.08 31.71 -3.62
CA THR A 188 -18.09 31.51 -5.08
C THR A 188 -16.84 32.13 -5.71
N LEU A 189 -16.51 33.37 -5.36
CA LEU A 189 -15.33 34.08 -5.89
C LEU A 189 -14.01 33.38 -5.53
N GLU A 190 -13.90 32.83 -4.32
CA GLU A 190 -12.72 32.06 -3.89
C GLU A 190 -12.57 30.77 -4.71
N LEU A 191 -13.68 30.05 -4.93
CA LEU A 191 -13.69 28.83 -5.75
C LEU A 191 -13.37 29.13 -7.22
N GLU A 192 -13.86 30.25 -7.77
CA GLU A 192 -13.53 30.71 -9.12
C GLU A 192 -12.04 31.05 -9.26
N THR A 193 -11.46 31.68 -8.23
CA THR A 193 -10.03 32.00 -8.17
C THR A 193 -9.18 30.72 -8.14
N LEU A 194 -9.58 29.74 -7.32
CA LEU A 194 -8.93 28.44 -7.25
C LEU A 194 -9.01 27.68 -8.58
N TYR A 195 -10.17 27.73 -9.25
CA TYR A 195 -10.33 27.17 -10.59
C TYR A 195 -9.39 27.84 -11.61
N GLY A 196 -9.25 29.17 -11.57
CA GLY A 196 -8.33 29.91 -12.42
C GLY A 196 -6.88 29.44 -12.28
N TYR A 197 -6.42 29.24 -11.04
CA TYR A 197 -5.08 28.74 -10.75
C TYR A 197 -4.85 27.33 -11.32
N ILE A 198 -5.78 26.41 -11.08
CA ILE A 198 -5.66 25.03 -11.57
C ILE A 198 -5.70 24.98 -13.09
N LYS A 199 -6.55 25.81 -13.71
CA LYS A 199 -6.61 25.94 -15.17
C LYS A 199 -5.25 26.37 -15.73
N GLN A 200 -4.60 27.36 -15.12
CA GLN A 200 -3.26 27.79 -15.53
C GLN A 200 -2.24 26.64 -15.38
N HIS A 201 -2.26 25.92 -14.26
CA HIS A 201 -1.36 24.79 -14.02
C HIS A 201 -1.54 23.64 -15.03
N ILE A 202 -2.77 23.37 -15.49
CA ILE A 202 -3.06 22.39 -16.55
C ILE A 202 -2.37 22.77 -17.87
N PHE A 203 -2.32 24.06 -18.20
CA PHE A 203 -1.70 24.53 -19.45
C PHE A 203 -0.17 24.63 -19.36
N GLU A 204 0.37 24.86 -18.17
CA GLU A 204 1.81 25.03 -17.95
C GLU A 204 2.54 23.70 -17.67
N THR A 205 1.84 22.68 -17.17
CA THR A 205 2.46 21.38 -16.85
C THR A 205 2.70 20.54 -18.11
N SER A 206 3.91 20.01 -18.25
CA SER A 206 4.30 19.08 -19.32
C SER A 206 4.02 17.62 -19.00
N ASP A 207 3.66 17.30 -17.74
CA ASP A 207 3.31 15.94 -17.32
C ASP A 207 1.82 15.66 -17.55
N LYS A 208 1.53 14.63 -18.36
CA LYS A 208 0.17 14.19 -18.66
C LYS A 208 -0.57 13.65 -17.44
N LYS A 209 0.11 13.02 -16.48
CA LYS A 209 -0.55 12.50 -15.28
C LYS A 209 -0.96 13.65 -14.35
N ASP A 210 -0.04 14.57 -14.10
CA ASP A 210 -0.33 15.80 -13.35
C ASP A 210 -1.44 16.63 -14.00
N ALA A 211 -1.40 16.82 -15.33
CA ALA A 211 -2.47 17.49 -16.08
C ALA A 211 -3.83 16.80 -15.87
N THR A 212 -3.88 15.46 -15.93
CA THR A 212 -5.13 14.69 -15.75
C THR A 212 -5.70 14.83 -14.34
N THR A 213 -4.84 14.82 -13.33
CA THR A 213 -5.24 15.03 -11.93
C THR A 213 -5.80 16.44 -11.73
N ASN A 214 -5.11 17.45 -12.26
CA ASN A 214 -5.56 18.85 -12.18
C ASN A 214 -6.87 19.08 -12.96
N VAL A 215 -7.10 18.39 -14.09
CA VAL A 215 -8.41 18.40 -14.79
C VAL A 215 -9.53 17.86 -13.90
N ARG A 216 -9.32 16.75 -13.18
CA ARG A 216 -10.32 16.21 -12.23
C ARG A 216 -10.60 17.18 -11.09
N LEU A 217 -9.56 17.82 -10.56
CA LEU A 217 -9.67 18.82 -9.51
C LEU A 217 -10.47 20.05 -9.99
N ALA A 218 -10.16 20.56 -11.18
CA ALA A 218 -10.89 21.66 -11.81
C ALA A 218 -12.38 21.33 -12.00
N HIS A 219 -12.68 20.12 -12.46
CA HIS A 219 -14.06 19.66 -12.62
C HIS A 219 -14.81 19.59 -11.28
N ASN A 220 -14.17 19.10 -10.23
CA ASN A 220 -14.78 19.07 -8.89
C ASN A 220 -15.06 20.48 -8.36
N ILE A 221 -14.15 21.44 -8.59
CA ILE A 221 -14.36 22.84 -8.19
C ILE A 221 -15.54 23.45 -8.95
N LEU A 222 -15.62 23.26 -10.26
CA LEU A 222 -16.75 23.72 -11.06
C LEU A 222 -18.08 23.10 -10.59
N LYS A 223 -18.08 21.81 -10.25
CA LYS A 223 -19.26 21.13 -9.70
C LYS A 223 -19.67 21.73 -8.36
N THR A 224 -18.72 22.06 -7.50
CA THR A 224 -18.99 22.72 -6.21
C THR A 224 -19.55 24.12 -6.42
N ILE A 225 -19.00 24.92 -7.33
CA ILE A 225 -19.53 26.24 -7.71
C ILE A 225 -20.97 26.11 -8.22
N ALA A 226 -21.22 25.18 -9.14
CA ALA A 226 -22.56 24.97 -9.70
C ALA A 226 -23.57 24.52 -8.63
N THR A 227 -23.17 23.61 -7.75
CA THR A 227 -24.02 23.15 -6.63
C THR A 227 -24.32 24.28 -5.66
N HIS A 228 -23.32 25.10 -5.33
CA HIS A 228 -23.47 26.27 -4.46
C HIS A 228 -24.42 27.31 -5.05
N ASN A 229 -24.23 27.66 -6.33
CA ASN A 229 -25.11 28.58 -7.06
C ASN A 229 -26.55 28.05 -7.14
N LEU A 230 -26.73 26.74 -7.33
CA LEU A 230 -28.05 26.11 -7.34
C LEU A 230 -28.74 26.19 -5.97
N ILE A 231 -28.01 25.95 -4.87
CA ILE A 231 -28.53 26.10 -3.51
C ILE A 231 -28.96 27.54 -3.28
N LYS A 232 -28.12 28.52 -3.64
CA LYS A 232 -28.42 29.96 -3.52
C LYS A 232 -29.66 30.37 -4.30
N GLN A 233 -29.83 29.86 -5.53
CA GLN A 233 -31.03 30.11 -6.33
C GLN A 233 -32.29 29.51 -5.69
N ASN A 234 -32.19 28.30 -5.13
CA ASN A 234 -33.31 27.64 -4.47
C ASN A 234 -33.72 28.34 -3.17
N GLU A 235 -32.77 28.89 -2.41
CA GLU A 235 -33.04 29.72 -1.22
C GLU A 235 -33.75 31.02 -1.60
N GLN A 236 -33.31 31.69 -2.66
CA GLN A 236 -33.98 32.89 -3.17
C GLN A 236 -35.42 32.63 -3.65
N ILE A 237 -35.68 31.46 -4.24
CA ILE A 237 -37.02 31.02 -4.68
C ILE A 237 -37.93 30.67 -3.48
N ALA A 238 -37.37 30.11 -2.41
CA ALA A 238 -38.11 29.81 -1.18
C ALA A 238 -38.51 31.09 -0.43
N ASP A 239 -37.63 32.08 -0.37
CA ASP A 239 -37.90 33.37 0.26
C ASP A 239 -38.94 34.20 -0.50
N THR A 240 -38.94 34.17 -1.84
CA THR A 240 -39.98 34.85 -2.65
C THR A 240 -41.36 34.24 -2.43
N LYS A 241 -41.47 32.90 -2.39
CA LYS A 241 -42.76 32.23 -2.10
C LYS A 241 -43.28 32.50 -0.68
N HIS A 242 -42.40 32.70 0.29
CA HIS A 242 -42.79 33.04 1.67
C HIS A 242 -43.22 34.50 1.84
N GLN A 243 -42.66 35.43 1.04
CA GLN A 243 -43.10 36.83 1.04
C GLN A 243 -44.47 37.00 0.36
N ASP A 244 -44.72 36.28 -0.73
CA ASP A 244 -46.02 36.34 -1.44
C ASP A 244 -47.17 35.77 -0.59
N THR A 245 -46.92 34.74 0.22
CA THR A 245 -47.94 34.17 1.12
C THR A 245 -48.27 35.08 2.31
N LYS A 246 -47.31 35.85 2.85
CA LYS A 246 -47.57 36.86 3.88
C LYS A 246 -48.37 38.05 3.36
N ALA A 247 -48.10 38.51 2.14
CA ALA A 247 -48.83 39.62 1.53
C ALA A 247 -50.31 39.29 1.24
N LEU A 248 -50.65 38.00 1.14
CA LEU A 248 -52.02 37.50 0.93
C LEU A 248 -52.81 37.25 2.22
N THR A 249 -52.15 37.14 3.38
CA THR A 249 -52.80 36.93 4.69
C THR A 249 -53.04 38.21 5.49
N ASP A 250 -52.46 39.34 5.08
CA ASP A 250 -52.64 40.67 5.71
C ASP A 250 -53.70 41.55 5.00
N LYS A 251 -54.65 40.93 4.28
CA LYS A 251 -55.87 41.57 3.75
C LYS A 251 -57.11 40.86 4.25
#